data_AF-A0A6C0L508-F1
#
_entry.id   AF-A0A6C0L508-F1
#
_cell.length_a   1.000
_cell.length_b   1.000
_cell.length_c   1.000
_cell.angle_alpha   90.00
_cell.angle_beta   90.00
_cell.angle_gamma   90.00
#
_symmetry.space_group_name_H-M   'P 1'
#
loop_
_entity.id
_entity.type
_entity.pdbx_description
1 polymer ?
#
loop_
_entity_poly.entity_id
_entity_poly.type
_entity_poly.pdbx_seq_one_letter_code
_entity_poly.pdbx_strand_id
1 'polypeptide(L)'
;MDTFQKHYDYLTTLEKVDEVNVKTCCEKKENHQTNEGVIKCRVCLDIISNITNNPEWRYYGSNDTKNSDPTRCGMPVNDLLPESSVGSSVSFNSNTKTMNQIRKYQQYNQMPYKERSLYKVFCDIQIACKKAHISVKIQEEAKSLYKIVSSTKISRGTNRQGIIAACVYFACKECGVPRSSKEIAEVFDLNVTVMTKGVKKCQETISMNKNNKKRLTTKKSIKPHDFIDRFCNHLKIEEKDVQKIKEICEIAIQHNIIIENTPPSITSGCIYFYVSHHKIDISRKAISDICKISEVTINKCSKRLEENLELFNKIIHNSE
;
A
#
# COMPACT_ATOMS: atom_id res chain seq x y z
N MET A 1 18.71 -11.09 -65.07
CA MET A 1 19.31 -10.63 -63.81
C MET A 1 18.26 -10.56 -62.69
N ASP A 2 17.09 -9.95 -62.92
CA ASP A 2 16.03 -9.79 -61.89
C ASP A 2 15.37 -11.07 -61.36
N THR A 3 15.39 -12.17 -62.11
CA THR A 3 14.76 -13.44 -61.71
C THR A 3 15.59 -14.20 -60.66
N PHE A 4 16.91 -14.13 -60.74
CA PHE A 4 17.81 -14.76 -59.77
C PHE A 4 17.82 -14.02 -58.43
N GLN A 5 17.76 -12.68 -58.46
CA GLN A 5 17.69 -11.88 -57.24
C GLN A 5 16.40 -12.15 -56.47
N LYS A 6 15.26 -12.21 -57.16
CA LYS A 6 13.97 -12.59 -56.55
C LYS A 6 13.97 -14.00 -55.97
N HIS A 7 14.68 -14.94 -56.60
CA HIS A 7 14.81 -16.29 -56.08
C HIS A 7 15.65 -16.33 -54.80
N TYR A 8 16.76 -15.60 -54.75
CA TYR A 8 17.56 -15.45 -53.55
C TYR A 8 16.81 -14.73 -52.42
N ASP A 9 16.08 -13.66 -52.73
CA ASP A 9 15.25 -12.96 -51.74
C ASP A 9 14.15 -13.89 -51.18
N TYR A 10 13.54 -14.73 -52.03
CA TYR A 10 12.57 -15.74 -51.62
C TYR A 10 13.19 -16.83 -50.73
N LEU A 11 14.36 -17.35 -51.07
CA LEU A 11 15.10 -18.29 -50.22
C LEU A 11 15.47 -17.67 -48.86
N THR A 12 15.87 -16.39 -48.85
CA THR A 12 16.15 -15.63 -47.62
C THR A 12 14.90 -15.45 -46.76
N THR A 13 13.70 -15.41 -47.36
CA THR A 13 12.44 -15.41 -46.59
C THR A 13 12.09 -16.78 -46.00
N LEU A 14 12.55 -17.89 -46.60
CA LEU A 14 12.35 -19.24 -46.09
C LEU A 14 13.35 -19.60 -44.97
N GLU A 15 14.54 -19.01 -44.98
CA GLU A 15 15.55 -19.12 -43.89
C GLU A 15 15.18 -18.33 -42.63
N LYS A 16 14.18 -17.44 -42.70
CA LYS A 16 13.54 -16.88 -41.50
C LYS A 16 12.64 -17.93 -40.88
N VAL A 17 13.24 -19.00 -40.40
CA VAL A 17 12.65 -19.78 -39.32
C VAL A 17 12.58 -18.80 -38.17
N ASP A 18 11.37 -18.39 -37.80
CA ASP A 18 11.15 -17.79 -36.49
C ASP A 18 11.72 -18.80 -35.50
N GLU A 19 12.94 -18.55 -35.00
CA GLU A 19 13.49 -19.28 -33.88
C GLU A 19 12.50 -19.02 -32.74
N VAL A 20 11.51 -19.90 -32.62
CA VAL A 20 10.74 -20.05 -31.41
C VAL A 20 11.79 -20.51 -30.43
N ASN A 21 12.38 -19.53 -29.75
CA ASN A 21 13.36 -19.75 -28.71
C ASN A 21 12.57 -20.41 -27.59
N VAL A 22 12.41 -21.74 -27.69
CA VAL A 22 11.71 -22.55 -26.71
C VAL A 22 12.58 -22.47 -25.49
N LYS A 23 12.25 -21.52 -24.62
CA LYS A 23 13.00 -21.27 -23.39
C LYS A 23 13.25 -22.59 -22.72
N THR A 24 14.52 -22.96 -22.63
CA THR A 24 14.91 -24.18 -21.96
C THR A 24 14.41 -24.12 -20.52
N CYS A 25 14.16 -25.27 -19.90
CA CYS A 25 13.62 -25.29 -18.53
C CYS A 25 14.51 -24.54 -17.52
N CYS A 26 15.82 -24.41 -17.80
CA CYS A 26 16.81 -23.66 -17.03
C CYS A 26 16.67 -22.13 -17.08
N GLU A 27 16.10 -21.57 -18.15
CA GLU A 27 15.92 -20.12 -18.31
C GLU A 27 14.78 -19.57 -17.44
N LYS A 28 13.88 -20.45 -16.96
CA LYS A 28 12.78 -20.07 -16.09
C LYS A 28 13.26 -19.98 -14.64
N LYS A 29 13.33 -18.76 -14.10
CA LYS A 29 13.71 -18.50 -12.69
C LYS A 29 12.85 -19.25 -11.66
N GLU A 30 11.60 -19.55 -12.00
CA GLU A 30 10.68 -20.34 -11.13
C GLU A 30 11.18 -21.76 -10.89
N ASN A 31 11.97 -22.31 -11.83
CA ASN A 31 12.55 -23.64 -11.74
C ASN A 31 13.86 -23.66 -10.97
N HIS A 32 14.36 -22.52 -10.48
CA HIS A 32 15.64 -22.47 -9.76
C HIS A 32 15.46 -22.99 -8.34
N GLN A 33 16.35 -23.87 -7.91
CA GLN A 33 16.44 -24.37 -6.55
C GLN A 33 17.89 -24.26 -6.07
N THR A 34 18.07 -23.64 -4.92
CA THR A 34 19.37 -23.59 -4.25
C THR A 34 19.53 -24.84 -3.41
N ASN A 35 20.55 -25.65 -3.69
CA ASN A 35 20.93 -26.78 -2.86
C ASN A 35 22.46 -26.80 -2.72
N GLU A 36 22.96 -26.95 -1.49
CA GLU A 36 24.40 -27.10 -1.19
C GLU A 36 25.31 -25.99 -1.79
N GLY A 37 24.82 -24.75 -1.89
CA GLY A 37 25.61 -23.64 -2.46
C GLY A 37 25.62 -23.57 -3.99
N VAL A 38 24.76 -24.36 -4.65
CA VAL A 38 24.62 -24.39 -6.12
C VAL A 38 23.16 -24.12 -6.49
N ILE A 39 22.93 -23.38 -7.57
CA ILE A 39 21.59 -23.20 -8.16
C ILE A 39 21.40 -24.28 -9.23
N LYS A 40 20.43 -25.16 -8.99
CA LYS A 40 20.05 -26.25 -9.90
C LYS A 40 18.65 -26.01 -10.47
N CYS A 41 18.38 -26.54 -11.66
CA CYS A 41 17.04 -26.57 -12.23
C CYS A 41 16.21 -27.70 -11.59
N ARG A 42 14.98 -27.44 -11.14
CA ARG A 42 14.09 -28.47 -10.58
C ARG A 42 13.64 -29.51 -11.59
N VAL A 43 13.63 -29.16 -12.88
CA VAL A 43 13.06 -30.00 -13.95
C VAL A 43 14.13 -30.92 -14.55
N CYS A 44 15.29 -30.38 -14.92
CA CYS A 44 16.38 -31.18 -15.51
C CYS A 44 17.55 -31.47 -14.57
N LEU A 45 17.56 -30.90 -13.35
CA LEU A 45 18.63 -31.05 -12.35
C LEU A 45 20.00 -30.48 -12.75
N ASP A 46 20.10 -29.82 -13.90
CA ASP A 46 21.32 -29.16 -14.34
C ASP A 46 21.74 -28.03 -13.41
N ILE A 47 23.06 -27.85 -13.30
CA ILE A 47 23.68 -26.76 -12.57
C ILE A 47 23.59 -25.50 -13.44
N ILE A 48 22.85 -24.50 -12.95
CA ILE A 48 22.68 -23.21 -13.61
C ILE A 48 23.80 -22.26 -13.20
N SER A 49 24.09 -22.19 -11.89
CA SER A 49 25.19 -21.40 -11.37
C SER A 49 25.75 -22.02 -10.10
N ASN A 50 27.06 -21.89 -9.92
CA ASN A 50 27.78 -22.28 -8.71
C ASN A 50 27.99 -21.09 -7.74
N ILE A 51 27.25 -19.99 -7.96
CA ILE A 51 27.29 -18.79 -7.14
C ILE A 51 25.87 -18.56 -6.63
N THR A 52 25.75 -18.51 -5.30
CA THR A 52 24.48 -18.25 -4.61
C THR A 52 24.54 -16.93 -3.85
N ASN A 53 23.47 -16.14 -3.93
CA ASN A 53 23.35 -14.87 -3.21
C ASN A 53 22.76 -15.04 -1.79
N ASN A 54 22.77 -16.26 -1.25
CA ASN A 54 22.28 -16.50 0.10
C ASN A 54 23.28 -15.94 1.11
N PRO A 55 22.82 -15.39 2.25
CA PRO A 55 23.71 -14.91 3.29
C PRO A 55 24.58 -16.06 3.82
N GLU A 56 25.88 -15.84 3.88
CA GLU A 56 26.81 -16.78 4.51
C GLU A 56 26.81 -16.54 6.03
N TRP A 57 26.39 -17.57 6.76
CA TRP A 57 26.37 -17.57 8.21
C TRP A 57 27.68 -18.12 8.73
N ARG A 58 28.31 -17.39 9.65
CA ARG A 58 29.47 -17.89 10.39
C ARG A 58 29.01 -18.66 11.63
N TYR A 59 28.21 -19.70 11.43
CA TYR A 59 27.63 -20.52 12.51
C TYR A 59 28.56 -21.69 12.86
N TYR A 60 29.15 -21.67 14.05
CA TYR A 60 30.06 -22.72 14.55
C TYR A 60 29.36 -23.83 15.35
N GLY A 61 28.04 -23.99 15.22
CA GLY A 61 27.26 -25.01 15.92
C GLY A 61 26.66 -24.56 17.25
N SER A 62 26.12 -25.50 18.02
CA SER A 62 25.34 -25.26 19.25
C SER A 62 26.13 -24.68 20.43
N ASN A 63 27.46 -24.65 20.33
CA ASN A 63 28.34 -24.06 21.36
C ASN A 63 28.61 -22.55 21.12
N ASP A 64 28.14 -21.98 20.00
CA ASP A 64 28.30 -20.55 19.72
C ASP A 64 27.26 -19.74 20.51
N THR A 65 27.65 -19.30 21.71
CA THR A 65 26.79 -18.54 22.66
C THR A 65 26.81 -17.03 22.42
N LYS A 66 27.41 -16.57 21.32
CA LYS A 66 27.53 -15.14 21.03
C LYS A 66 26.17 -14.55 20.69
N ASN A 67 25.80 -13.50 21.42
CA ASN A 67 24.56 -12.72 21.18
C ASN A 67 24.65 -11.81 19.93
N SER A 68 25.79 -11.81 19.23
CA SER A 68 26.01 -11.04 18.01
C SER A 68 25.67 -11.89 16.79
N ASP A 69 24.84 -11.36 15.89
CA ASP A 69 24.50 -12.01 14.61
C ASP A 69 25.78 -12.48 13.88
N PRO A 70 25.95 -13.79 13.59
CA PRO A 70 27.14 -14.35 12.98
C PRO A 70 27.18 -14.14 11.45
N THR A 71 26.31 -13.30 10.88
CA THR A 71 26.29 -13.00 9.44
C THR A 71 27.61 -12.38 8.97
N ARG A 72 28.18 -12.93 7.89
CA ARG A 72 29.35 -12.33 7.21
C ARG A 72 28.93 -11.17 6.30
N CYS A 73 27.67 -11.16 5.87
CA CYS A 73 27.10 -10.09 5.08
C CYS A 73 26.88 -8.86 5.98
N GLY A 74 27.27 -7.67 5.51
CA GLY A 74 27.16 -6.45 6.28
C GLY A 74 25.72 -6.08 6.67
N MET A 75 25.57 -4.95 7.39
CA MET A 75 24.27 -4.43 7.83
C MET A 75 23.30 -4.26 6.65
N PRO A 76 22.00 -4.61 6.80
CA PRO A 76 21.02 -4.36 5.77
C PRO A 76 20.94 -2.86 5.45
N VAL A 77 20.95 -2.53 4.16
CA VAL A 77 20.80 -1.16 3.67
C VAL A 77 19.33 -0.83 3.44
N ASN A 78 18.96 0.42 3.68
CA ASN A 78 17.62 0.91 3.38
C ASN A 78 17.60 1.52 1.97
N ASP A 79 16.88 0.88 1.05
CA ASP A 79 16.74 1.34 -0.35
C ASP A 79 16.14 2.75 -0.49
N LEU A 80 15.36 3.21 0.51
CA LEU A 80 14.79 4.55 0.51
C LEU A 80 15.81 5.63 0.89
N LEU A 81 16.87 5.24 1.62
CA LEU A 81 17.91 6.11 2.18
C LEU A 81 19.31 5.50 1.94
N PRO A 82 19.74 5.35 0.68
CA PRO A 82 20.97 4.64 0.34
C PRO A 82 22.24 5.34 0.86
N GLU A 83 22.31 6.67 0.86
CA GLU A 83 23.54 7.40 1.21
C GLU A 83 23.80 7.37 2.73
N SER A 84 22.75 7.41 3.55
CA SER A 84 22.88 7.30 5.00
C SER A 84 23.02 5.87 5.50
N SER A 85 22.64 4.87 4.70
CA SER A 85 22.75 3.45 5.06
C SER A 85 24.20 2.92 5.05
N VAL A 86 25.12 3.61 4.36
CA VAL A 86 26.53 3.19 4.23
C VAL A 86 27.45 3.76 5.33
N GLY A 87 26.89 4.42 6.34
CA GLY A 87 27.65 5.05 7.43
C GLY A 87 27.84 4.16 8.67
N SER A 88 29.02 4.23 9.29
CA SER A 88 29.25 3.69 10.63
C SER A 88 28.86 4.70 11.71
N SER A 89 28.54 4.24 12.93
CA SER A 89 28.28 5.09 14.10
C SER A 89 29.34 4.86 15.20
N VAL A 90 29.83 5.94 15.83
CA VAL A 90 30.75 5.84 16.97
C VAL A 90 29.94 5.58 18.24
N SER A 91 30.32 4.53 18.96
CA SER A 91 29.61 4.09 20.17
C SER A 91 29.84 5.03 21.37
N PHE A 92 29.02 4.83 22.42
CA PHE A 92 29.04 5.62 23.66
C PHE A 92 29.87 4.97 24.78
N ASN A 93 30.75 4.02 24.46
CA ASN A 93 31.48 3.27 25.49
C ASN A 93 32.46 4.14 26.32
N SER A 94 32.88 5.29 25.77
CA SER A 94 33.71 6.28 26.47
C SER A 94 33.11 7.68 26.35
N ASN A 95 32.92 8.33 27.50
CA ASN A 95 32.33 9.67 27.63
C ASN A 95 33.37 10.77 27.81
N THR A 96 34.58 10.58 27.28
CA THR A 96 35.60 11.63 27.25
C THR A 96 35.13 12.82 26.40
N LYS A 97 35.61 14.03 26.75
CA LYS A 97 35.28 15.27 26.03
C LYS A 97 35.61 15.19 24.53
N THR A 98 36.71 14.54 24.18
CA THR A 98 37.15 14.31 22.79
C THR A 98 36.18 13.40 22.05
N MET A 99 35.75 12.29 22.65
CA MET A 99 34.76 11.38 22.04
C MET A 99 33.39 12.05 21.90
N ASN A 100 32.99 12.89 22.85
CA ASN A 100 31.78 13.70 22.72
C ASN A 100 31.84 14.66 21.51
N GLN A 101 33.00 15.30 21.27
CA GLN A 101 33.19 16.15 20.09
C GLN A 101 33.12 15.34 18.79
N ILE A 102 33.81 14.21 18.72
CA ILE A 102 33.80 13.33 17.53
C ILE A 102 32.37 12.87 17.22
N ARG A 103 31.62 12.41 18.23
CA ARG A 103 30.21 12.01 18.06
C ARG A 103 29.35 13.16 17.54
N LYS A 104 29.54 14.38 18.05
CA LYS A 104 28.82 15.56 17.58
C LYS A 104 29.11 15.84 16.10
N TYR A 105 30.37 15.82 15.68
CA TYR A 105 30.74 15.99 14.27
C TYR A 105 30.22 14.87 13.38
N GLN A 106 30.24 13.63 13.86
CA GLN A 106 29.68 12.50 13.14
C GLN A 106 28.17 12.66 12.95
N GLN A 107 27.40 12.99 14.00
CA GLN A 107 25.95 13.22 13.89
C GLN A 107 25.62 14.31 12.86
N TYR A 108 26.45 15.34 12.74
CA TYR A 108 26.26 16.39 11.75
C TYR A 108 26.47 15.91 10.32
N ASN A 109 27.40 14.98 10.10
CA ASN A 109 27.76 14.46 8.78
C ASN A 109 27.13 13.10 8.45
N GLN A 110 26.44 12.46 9.40
CA GLN A 110 25.91 11.09 9.26
C GLN A 110 24.86 10.96 8.16
N MET A 111 24.08 12.02 7.92
CA MET A 111 23.05 12.03 6.90
C MET A 111 23.14 13.30 6.04
N PRO A 112 23.12 13.16 4.70
CA PRO A 112 23.03 14.29 3.79
C PRO A 112 21.71 15.02 3.99
N TYR A 113 21.69 16.33 3.73
CA TYR A 113 20.54 17.19 4.02
C TYR A 113 19.23 16.70 3.39
N LYS A 114 19.29 16.20 2.14
CA LYS A 114 18.13 15.68 1.41
C LYS A 114 17.53 14.46 2.11
N GLU A 115 18.36 13.49 2.51
CA GLU A 115 17.89 12.29 3.21
C GLU A 115 17.46 12.58 4.64
N ARG A 116 18.12 13.52 5.34
CA ARG A 116 17.67 13.95 6.68
C ARG A 116 16.27 14.55 6.65
N SER A 117 16.00 15.40 5.66
CA SER A 117 14.67 15.99 5.45
C SER A 117 13.61 14.93 5.15
N LEU A 118 13.96 13.94 4.33
CA LEU A 118 13.11 12.81 3.98
C LEU A 118 12.83 11.91 5.19
N TYR A 119 13.87 11.57 5.96
CA TYR A 119 13.78 10.75 7.16
C TYR A 119 12.86 11.38 8.22
N LYS A 120 12.94 12.71 8.40
CA LYS A 120 12.00 13.42 9.28
C LYS A 120 10.54 13.16 8.87
N VAL A 121 10.23 13.20 7.57
CA VAL A 121 8.88 12.88 7.07
C VAL A 121 8.53 11.41 7.29
N PHE A 122 9.49 10.49 7.12
CA PHE A 122 9.24 9.07 7.39
C PHE A 122 8.90 8.82 8.86
N CYS A 123 9.55 9.53 9.79
CA CYS A 123 9.19 9.52 11.21
C CYS A 123 7.79 10.11 11.42
N ASP A 124 7.46 11.25 10.81
CA ASP A 124 6.14 11.88 10.93
C ASP A 124 5.01 10.93 10.46
N ILE A 125 5.20 10.27 9.30
CA ILE A 125 4.28 9.24 8.79
C ILE A 125 4.15 8.08 9.78
N GLN A 126 5.27 7.59 10.30
CA GLN A 126 5.28 6.46 11.23
C GLN A 126 4.54 6.79 12.54
N ILE A 127 4.73 7.99 13.09
CA ILE A 127 4.04 8.45 14.31
C ILE A 127 2.53 8.54 14.07
N ALA A 128 2.12 9.20 12.98
CA ALA A 128 0.70 9.35 12.64
C ALA A 128 0.01 7.99 12.40
N CYS A 129 0.65 7.09 11.63
CA CYS A 129 0.13 5.75 11.38
C CYS A 129 0.07 4.88 12.64
N LYS A 130 1.03 5.00 13.56
CA LYS A 130 1.00 4.31 14.85
C LYS A 130 -0.17 4.78 15.73
N LYS A 131 -0.42 6.10 15.79
CA LYS A 131 -1.57 6.69 16.50
C LYS A 131 -2.91 6.13 15.97
N ALA A 132 -2.98 5.83 14.68
CA ALA A 132 -4.17 5.31 14.01
C ALA A 132 -4.21 3.79 13.84
N HIS A 133 -3.29 3.03 14.47
CA HIS A 133 -3.18 1.58 14.35
C HIS A 133 -3.11 1.05 12.90
N ILE A 134 -2.44 1.80 12.01
CA ILE A 134 -2.21 1.41 10.62
C ILE A 134 -1.02 0.45 10.54
N SER A 135 -1.17 -0.66 9.81
CA SER A 135 -0.14 -1.69 9.63
C SER A 135 1.18 -1.14 9.06
N VAL A 136 2.30 -1.72 9.50
CA VAL A 136 3.66 -1.36 9.05
C VAL A 136 3.81 -1.48 7.52
N LYS A 137 3.14 -2.46 6.89
CA LYS A 137 3.14 -2.61 5.43
C LYS A 137 2.67 -1.33 4.72
N ILE A 138 1.60 -0.71 5.21
CA ILE A 138 1.06 0.53 4.66
C ILE A 138 2.02 1.71 4.92
N GLN A 139 2.69 1.70 6.08
CA GLN A 139 3.68 2.73 6.42
C GLN A 139 4.86 2.73 5.44
N GLU A 140 5.41 1.56 5.13
CA GLU A 140 6.53 1.43 4.18
C GLU A 140 6.11 1.82 2.75
N GLU A 141 4.91 1.41 2.32
CA GLU A 141 4.37 1.84 1.02
C GLU A 141 4.18 3.36 0.95
N ALA A 142 3.70 3.99 2.03
CA ALA A 142 3.55 5.44 2.09
C ALA A 142 4.91 6.16 2.00
N LYS A 143 5.95 5.63 2.65
CA LYS A 143 7.33 6.17 2.55
C LYS A 143 7.88 6.03 1.12
N SER A 144 7.65 4.88 0.48
CA SER A 144 8.01 4.65 -0.92
C SER A 144 7.33 5.64 -1.87
N LEU A 145 6.02 5.87 -1.70
CA LEU A 145 5.27 6.87 -2.46
C LEU A 145 5.80 8.28 -2.23
N TYR A 146 6.06 8.65 -0.98
CA TYR A 146 6.59 9.97 -0.67
C TYR A 146 8.00 10.19 -1.26
N LYS A 147 8.87 9.17 -1.29
CA LYS A 147 10.18 9.25 -1.96
C LYS A 147 10.01 9.66 -3.43
N ILE A 148 9.09 9.03 -4.15
CA ILE A 148 8.80 9.34 -5.56
C ILE A 148 8.27 10.76 -5.74
N VAL A 149 7.36 11.19 -4.85
CA VAL A 149 6.79 12.55 -4.91
C VAL A 149 7.86 13.59 -4.61
N SER A 150 8.70 13.35 -3.60
CA SER A 150 9.76 14.28 -3.20
C SER A 150 10.86 14.43 -4.26
N SER A 151 11.15 13.37 -5.03
CA SER A 151 12.16 13.41 -6.10
C SER A 151 11.66 14.09 -7.37
N THR A 152 10.34 14.15 -7.57
CA THR A 152 9.75 14.79 -8.76
C THR A 152 9.42 16.25 -8.54
N LYS A 153 8.78 16.61 -7.42
CA LYS A 153 8.39 17.98 -7.14
C LYS A 153 8.43 18.28 -5.64
N ILE A 154 9.19 19.31 -5.30
CA ILE A 154 9.27 19.80 -3.92
C ILE A 154 8.06 20.71 -3.65
N SER A 155 7.30 20.39 -2.61
CA SER A 155 6.18 21.18 -2.12
C SER A 155 6.50 21.80 -0.76
N ARG A 156 5.91 22.97 -0.47
CA ARG A 156 6.16 23.74 0.76
C ARG A 156 4.86 24.07 1.49
N GLY A 157 4.97 24.36 2.78
CA GLY A 157 3.86 24.76 3.66
C GLY A 157 2.78 23.69 3.82
N THR A 158 1.52 24.12 3.91
CA THR A 158 0.34 23.25 4.10
C THR A 158 0.18 22.23 2.98
N ASN A 159 0.60 22.56 1.75
CA ASN A 159 0.59 21.63 0.63
C ASN A 159 1.49 20.41 0.86
N ARG A 160 2.63 20.61 1.55
CA ARG A 160 3.54 19.51 1.90
C ARG A 160 2.87 18.55 2.87
N GLN A 161 2.24 19.08 3.92
CA GLN A 161 1.49 18.26 4.89
C GLN A 161 0.35 17.48 4.23
N GLY A 162 -0.41 18.13 3.35
CA GLY A 162 -1.47 17.46 2.57
C GLY A 162 -0.94 16.36 1.66
N ILE A 163 0.24 16.54 1.05
CA ILE A 163 0.89 15.50 0.23
C ILE A 163 1.38 14.32 1.08
N ILE A 164 1.93 14.57 2.27
CA ILE A 164 2.36 13.51 3.20
C ILE A 164 1.16 12.63 3.58
N ALA A 165 0.05 13.26 4.00
CA ALA A 165 -1.19 12.55 4.31
C ALA A 165 -1.77 11.82 3.09
N ALA A 166 -1.70 12.44 1.90
CA ALA A 166 -2.14 11.81 0.65
C ALA A 166 -1.33 10.55 0.29
N CYS A 167 -0.02 10.50 0.62
CA CYS A 167 0.78 9.29 0.40
C CYS A 167 0.26 8.11 1.24
N VAL A 168 -0.16 8.35 2.48
CA VAL A 168 -0.80 7.32 3.32
C VAL A 168 -2.16 6.91 2.76
N TYR A 169 -2.97 7.86 2.30
CA TYR A 169 -4.25 7.56 1.64
C TYR A 169 -4.07 6.65 0.42
N PHE A 170 -3.10 6.95 -0.45
CA PHE A 170 -2.82 6.10 -1.60
C PHE A 170 -2.23 4.75 -1.17
N ALA A 171 -1.34 4.69 -0.18
CA ALA A 171 -0.81 3.43 0.34
C ALA A 171 -1.91 2.50 0.89
N CYS A 172 -2.90 3.05 1.59
CA CYS A 172 -4.09 2.32 2.06
C CYS A 172 -4.87 1.72 0.88
N LYS A 173 -5.11 2.52 -0.17
CA LYS A 173 -5.75 2.06 -1.41
C LYS A 173 -4.91 0.99 -2.11
N GLU A 174 -3.59 1.15 -2.13
CA GLU A 174 -2.65 0.22 -2.75
C GLU A 174 -2.61 -1.15 -2.07
N CYS A 175 -2.83 -1.19 -0.76
CA CYS A 175 -2.87 -2.40 0.06
C CYS A 175 -4.25 -3.07 0.13
N GLY A 176 -5.26 -2.53 -0.56
CA GLY A 176 -6.63 -3.08 -0.55
C GLY A 176 -7.43 -2.77 0.71
N VAL A 177 -7.00 -1.81 1.54
CA VAL A 177 -7.72 -1.38 2.74
C VAL A 177 -7.97 0.14 2.65
N PRO A 178 -8.86 0.58 1.74
CA PRO A 178 -9.07 2.00 1.50
C PRO A 178 -9.61 2.72 2.74
N ARG A 179 -9.08 3.91 2.98
CA ARG A 179 -9.50 4.84 4.04
C ARG A 179 -10.09 6.06 3.36
N SER A 180 -11.16 6.62 3.91
CA SER A 180 -11.74 7.86 3.40
C SER A 180 -10.76 9.02 3.60
N SER A 181 -10.89 10.05 2.75
CA SER A 181 -10.07 11.26 2.88
C SER A 181 -10.29 11.97 4.21
N LYS A 182 -11.49 11.86 4.80
CA LYS A 182 -11.81 12.43 6.12
C LYS A 182 -11.14 11.68 7.27
N GLU A 183 -11.15 10.33 7.24
CA GLU A 183 -10.42 9.52 8.23
C GLU A 183 -8.93 9.91 8.26
N ILE A 184 -8.29 9.99 7.09
CA ILE A 184 -6.85 10.32 7.03
C ILE A 184 -6.59 11.77 7.43
N ALA A 185 -7.50 12.70 7.14
CA ALA A 185 -7.37 14.09 7.58
C ALA A 185 -7.33 14.19 9.12
N GLU A 186 -8.16 13.42 9.83
CA GLU A 186 -8.17 13.34 11.30
C GLU A 186 -6.90 12.70 11.87
N VAL A 187 -6.38 11.65 11.23
CA VAL A 187 -5.12 11.01 11.66
C VAL A 187 -3.94 11.98 11.66
N PHE A 188 -3.90 12.91 10.70
CA PHE A 188 -2.85 13.91 10.55
C PHE A 188 -3.21 15.27 11.16
N ASP A 189 -4.36 15.40 11.83
CA ASP A 189 -4.86 16.66 12.39
C ASP A 189 -4.89 17.80 11.34
N LEU A 190 -5.37 17.48 10.12
CA LEU A 190 -5.43 18.38 8.95
C LEU A 190 -6.87 18.75 8.57
N ASN A 191 -7.02 19.94 7.99
CA ASN A 191 -8.28 20.33 7.35
C ASN A 191 -8.58 19.46 6.11
N VAL A 192 -9.84 19.04 5.96
CA VAL A 192 -10.31 18.20 4.84
C VAL A 192 -10.02 18.84 3.46
N THR A 193 -10.06 20.17 3.38
CA THR A 193 -9.73 20.93 2.16
C THR A 193 -8.25 20.82 1.79
N VAL A 194 -7.35 20.78 2.77
CA VAL A 194 -5.91 20.57 2.55
C VAL A 194 -5.66 19.13 2.12
N MET A 195 -6.35 18.16 2.74
CA MET A 195 -6.24 16.75 2.38
C MET A 195 -6.67 16.49 0.94
N THR A 196 -7.85 16.96 0.54
CA THR A 196 -8.36 16.81 -0.83
C THR A 196 -7.48 17.48 -1.89
N LYS A 197 -6.95 18.68 -1.60
CA LYS A 197 -5.93 19.33 -2.44
C LYS A 197 -4.64 18.51 -2.50
N GLY A 198 -4.22 17.92 -1.39
CA GLY A 198 -3.06 17.04 -1.28
C GLY A 198 -3.19 15.79 -2.16
N VAL A 199 -4.36 15.14 -2.14
CA VAL A 199 -4.65 13.96 -2.99
C VAL A 199 -4.52 14.29 -4.47
N LYS A 200 -5.13 15.40 -4.93
CA LYS A 200 -5.03 15.85 -6.33
C LYS A 200 -3.58 16.14 -6.72
N LYS A 201 -2.86 16.93 -5.92
CA LYS A 201 -1.45 17.28 -6.19
C LYS A 201 -0.53 16.07 -6.19
N CYS A 202 -0.74 15.14 -5.27
CA CYS A 202 0.06 13.92 -5.19
C CYS A 202 -0.16 13.05 -6.44
N GLN A 203 -1.41 12.88 -6.87
CA GLN A 203 -1.75 12.17 -8.10
C GLN A 203 -1.15 12.84 -9.35
N GLU A 204 -1.25 14.16 -9.48
CA GLU A 204 -0.62 14.92 -10.57
C GLU A 204 0.89 14.72 -10.56
N THR A 205 1.53 14.84 -9.40
CA THR A 205 2.99 14.74 -9.25
C THR A 205 3.51 13.34 -9.61
N ILE A 206 2.80 12.28 -9.19
CA ILE A 206 3.15 10.91 -9.57
C ILE A 206 2.93 10.70 -11.07
N SER A 207 1.89 11.30 -11.65
CA SER A 207 1.61 11.22 -13.08
C SER A 207 2.67 11.93 -13.95
N MET A 208 3.40 12.91 -13.39
CA MET A 208 4.55 13.56 -14.04
C MET A 208 5.80 12.67 -14.02
N ASN A 209 5.90 11.70 -13.11
CA ASN A 209 7.05 10.80 -13.04
C ASN A 209 7.03 9.80 -14.21
N LYS A 210 7.98 9.91 -15.14
CA LYS A 210 8.04 9.04 -16.33
C LYS A 210 8.13 7.55 -16.00
N ASN A 211 8.83 7.18 -14.93
CA ASN A 211 9.08 5.78 -14.57
C ASN A 211 7.92 5.17 -13.76
N ASN A 212 7.22 5.99 -12.96
CA ASN A 212 6.21 5.53 -11.99
C ASN A 212 4.78 5.95 -12.33
N LYS A 213 4.53 6.46 -13.54
CA LYS A 213 3.23 7.00 -13.98
C LYS A 213 2.06 6.02 -13.76
N LYS A 214 2.32 4.71 -13.84
CA LYS A 214 1.29 3.66 -13.71
C LYS A 214 0.98 3.23 -12.27
N ARG A 215 1.82 3.58 -11.28
CA ARG A 215 1.69 3.05 -9.91
C ARG A 215 0.31 3.32 -9.28
N LEU A 216 -0.26 4.50 -9.54
CA LEU A 216 -1.60 4.86 -9.06
C LEU A 216 -2.75 4.51 -10.01
N THR A 217 -2.51 4.40 -11.33
CA THR A 217 -3.58 4.25 -12.33
C THR A 217 -4.04 2.80 -12.51
N THR A 218 -3.18 1.83 -12.20
CA THR A 218 -3.47 0.40 -12.45
C THR A 218 -4.34 -0.26 -11.37
N LYS A 219 -4.74 0.45 -10.30
CA LYS A 219 -5.38 -0.17 -9.13
C LYS A 219 -6.89 0.06 -9.04
N LYS A 220 -7.57 -0.94 -8.46
CA LYS A 220 -9.02 -1.09 -8.31
C LYS A 220 -9.70 0.19 -7.81
N SER A 221 -10.89 0.47 -8.34
CA SER A 221 -11.80 1.46 -7.78
C SER A 221 -12.21 1.05 -6.36
N ILE A 222 -12.46 2.05 -5.51
CA ILE A 222 -12.89 1.84 -4.12
C ILE A 222 -14.35 1.39 -4.14
N LYS A 223 -14.66 0.27 -3.50
CA LYS A 223 -16.02 -0.26 -3.40
C LYS A 223 -16.62 0.07 -2.03
N PRO A 224 -17.95 0.22 -1.92
CA PRO A 224 -18.62 0.36 -0.61
C PRO A 224 -18.34 -0.81 0.35
N HIS A 225 -18.26 -2.04 -0.17
CA HIS A 225 -17.93 -3.24 0.62
C HIS A 225 -16.65 -3.13 1.45
N ASP A 226 -15.65 -2.39 0.96
CA ASP A 226 -14.36 -2.22 1.64
C ASP A 226 -14.48 -1.47 2.99
N PHE A 227 -15.60 -0.78 3.23
CA PHE A 227 -15.85 0.00 4.44
C PHE A 227 -16.80 -0.69 5.42
N ILE A 228 -17.65 -1.60 4.96
CA ILE A 228 -18.74 -2.22 5.76
C ILE A 228 -18.16 -2.90 7.00
N ASP A 229 -17.20 -3.80 6.83
CA ASP A 229 -16.61 -4.58 7.92
C ASP A 229 -16.04 -3.67 9.02
N ARG A 230 -15.33 -2.63 8.61
CA ARG A 230 -14.68 -1.71 9.53
C ARG A 230 -15.70 -0.88 10.31
N PHE A 231 -16.67 -0.29 9.63
CA PHE A 231 -17.67 0.56 10.27
C PHE A 231 -18.56 -0.26 11.20
N CYS A 232 -18.95 -1.47 10.80
CA CYS A 232 -19.74 -2.38 11.64
C CYS A 232 -18.96 -2.83 12.88
N ASN A 233 -17.66 -3.14 12.74
CA ASN A 233 -16.81 -3.48 13.89
C ASN A 233 -16.68 -2.33 14.89
N HIS A 234 -16.57 -1.08 14.42
CA HIS A 234 -16.58 0.08 15.31
C HIS A 234 -17.94 0.32 15.98
N LEU A 235 -19.03 -0.05 15.31
CA LEU A 235 -20.41 0.00 15.84
C LEU A 235 -20.77 -1.21 16.72
N LYS A 236 -19.90 -2.23 16.82
CA LYS A 236 -20.13 -3.48 17.56
C LYS A 236 -21.37 -4.27 17.08
N ILE A 237 -21.60 -4.27 15.77
CA ILE A 237 -22.65 -5.07 15.13
C ILE A 237 -22.18 -6.53 15.01
N GLU A 238 -23.09 -7.50 15.17
CA GLU A 238 -22.77 -8.93 15.07
C GLU A 238 -22.41 -9.37 13.64
N GLU A 239 -21.57 -10.38 13.49
CA GLU A 239 -21.09 -10.84 12.17
C GLU A 239 -22.21 -11.30 11.24
N LYS A 240 -23.28 -11.90 11.78
CA LYS A 240 -24.47 -12.30 11.02
C LYS A 240 -25.15 -11.10 10.36
N ASP A 241 -25.24 -9.99 11.08
CA ASP A 241 -25.83 -8.75 10.60
C ASP A 241 -24.92 -8.07 9.57
N VAL A 242 -23.59 -8.13 9.76
CA VAL A 242 -22.61 -7.60 8.80
C VAL A 242 -22.77 -8.26 7.43
N GLN A 243 -22.99 -9.57 7.39
CA GLN A 243 -23.20 -10.29 6.14
C GLN A 243 -24.48 -9.82 5.43
N LYS A 244 -25.58 -9.64 6.16
CA LYS A 244 -26.84 -9.09 5.61
C LYS A 244 -26.65 -7.66 5.09
N ILE A 245 -25.90 -6.82 5.79
CA ILE A 245 -25.58 -5.46 5.34
C ILE A 245 -24.77 -5.48 4.04
N LYS A 246 -23.84 -6.43 3.87
CA LYS A 246 -23.10 -6.62 2.61
C LYS A 246 -24.01 -7.00 1.46
N GLU A 247 -24.97 -7.89 1.69
CA GLU A 247 -25.98 -8.30 0.70
C GLU A 247 -26.87 -7.12 0.29
N ILE A 248 -27.36 -6.34 1.26
CA ILE A 248 -28.13 -5.10 1.00
C ILE A 248 -27.31 -4.15 0.14
N CYS A 249 -26.02 -3.97 0.47
CA CYS A 249 -25.15 -3.08 -0.28
C CYS A 249 -24.91 -3.59 -1.72
N GLU A 250 -24.78 -4.90 -1.90
CA GLU A 250 -24.62 -5.51 -3.23
C GLU A 250 -25.86 -5.32 -4.10
N ILE A 251 -27.05 -5.59 -3.57
CA ILE A 251 -28.34 -5.34 -4.25
C ILE A 251 -28.48 -3.85 -4.59
N ALA A 252 -28.16 -2.95 -3.66
CA ALA A 252 -28.23 -1.51 -3.89
C ALA A 252 -27.31 -1.04 -5.04
N ILE A 253 -26.15 -1.67 -5.21
CA ILE A 253 -25.21 -1.40 -6.30
C ILE A 253 -25.73 -2.01 -7.62
N GLN A 254 -26.22 -3.25 -7.61
CA GLN A 254 -26.75 -3.92 -8.80
C GLN A 254 -27.96 -3.17 -9.39
N HIS A 255 -28.85 -2.68 -8.53
CA HIS A 255 -30.03 -1.92 -8.91
C HIS A 255 -29.79 -0.41 -9.03
N ASN A 256 -28.54 0.06 -8.91
CA ASN A 256 -28.17 1.46 -9.18
C ASN A 256 -28.94 2.51 -8.35
N ILE A 257 -29.34 2.19 -7.12
CA ILE A 257 -30.24 3.03 -6.29
C ILE A 257 -29.54 4.30 -5.79
N ILE A 258 -28.23 4.23 -5.47
CA ILE A 258 -27.48 5.32 -4.82
C ILE A 258 -26.16 5.65 -5.57
N ILE A 259 -26.21 5.77 -6.90
CA ILE A 259 -25.00 6.03 -7.71
C ILE A 259 -24.35 7.40 -7.42
N GLU A 260 -25.14 8.41 -7.09
CA GLU A 260 -24.66 9.80 -6.95
C GLU A 260 -23.74 10.02 -5.75
N ASN A 261 -23.75 9.09 -4.79
CA ASN A 261 -23.10 9.30 -3.50
C ASN A 261 -21.75 8.60 -3.43
N THR A 262 -20.87 9.12 -2.57
CA THR A 262 -19.56 8.51 -2.36
C THR A 262 -19.68 7.12 -1.71
N PRO A 263 -18.77 6.17 -1.98
CA PRO A 263 -18.80 4.83 -1.38
C PRO A 263 -19.00 4.78 0.15
N PRO A 264 -18.34 5.61 0.98
CA PRO A 264 -18.61 5.60 2.42
C PRO A 264 -20.03 6.09 2.75
N SER A 265 -20.63 6.98 1.95
CA SER A 265 -22.00 7.45 2.13
C SER A 265 -23.03 6.36 1.84
N ILE A 266 -22.82 5.58 0.77
CA ILE A 266 -23.63 4.40 0.45
C ILE A 266 -23.57 3.40 1.61
N THR A 267 -22.36 3.13 2.09
CA THR A 267 -22.11 2.22 3.23
C THR A 267 -22.88 2.66 4.48
N SER A 268 -22.75 3.94 4.86
CA SER A 268 -23.45 4.48 6.04
C SER A 268 -24.97 4.42 5.92
N GLY A 269 -25.51 4.60 4.71
CA GLY A 269 -26.93 4.47 4.43
C GLY A 269 -27.44 3.03 4.57
N CYS A 270 -26.68 2.06 4.06
CA CYS A 270 -27.02 0.63 4.18
C CYS A 270 -27.00 0.16 5.64
N ILE A 271 -26.01 0.60 6.42
CA ILE A 271 -25.91 0.29 7.86
C ILE A 271 -27.11 0.89 8.61
N TYR A 272 -27.42 2.18 8.39
CA TYR A 272 -28.54 2.83 9.08
C TYR A 272 -29.90 2.23 8.67
N PHE A 273 -30.07 1.86 7.39
CA PHE A 273 -31.27 1.16 6.91
C PHE A 273 -31.47 -0.17 7.66
N TYR A 274 -30.43 -1.00 7.74
CA TYR A 274 -30.49 -2.27 8.47
C TYR A 274 -30.81 -2.09 9.96
N VAL A 275 -30.09 -1.19 10.63
CA VAL A 275 -30.28 -0.85 12.05
C VAL A 275 -31.71 -0.39 12.34
N SER A 276 -32.28 0.46 11.46
CA SER A 276 -33.63 0.99 11.60
C SER A 276 -34.70 -0.10 11.47
N HIS A 277 -34.52 -1.06 10.57
CA HIS A 277 -35.46 -2.16 10.36
C HIS A 277 -35.41 -3.21 11.47
N HIS A 278 -34.22 -3.57 11.94
CA HIS A 278 -34.03 -4.54 13.02
C HIS A 278 -34.16 -3.94 14.44
N LYS A 279 -34.47 -2.64 14.55
CA LYS A 279 -34.61 -1.90 15.82
C LYS A 279 -33.41 -2.07 16.75
N ILE A 280 -32.20 -2.04 16.18
CA ILE A 280 -30.95 -2.10 16.96
C ILE A 280 -30.71 -0.71 17.59
N ASP A 281 -30.31 -0.67 18.86
CA ASP A 281 -30.08 0.56 19.65
C ASP A 281 -28.77 1.28 19.24
N ILE A 282 -28.69 1.74 17.99
CA ILE A 282 -27.58 2.54 17.47
C ILE A 282 -28.12 3.88 17.01
N SER A 283 -27.64 4.95 17.65
CA SER A 283 -28.02 6.31 17.26
C SER A 283 -27.44 6.69 15.89
N ARG A 284 -28.21 7.48 15.12
CA ARG A 284 -27.75 8.03 13.84
C ARG A 284 -26.47 8.86 14.01
N LYS A 285 -26.34 9.56 15.15
CA LYS A 285 -25.17 10.34 15.50
C LYS A 285 -23.92 9.46 15.64
N ALA A 286 -24.03 8.30 16.28
CA ALA A 286 -22.92 7.34 16.38
C ALA A 286 -22.43 6.87 14.99
N ILE A 287 -23.35 6.59 14.07
CA ILE A 287 -23.01 6.20 12.69
C ILE A 287 -22.33 7.36 11.95
N SER A 288 -22.85 8.59 12.11
CA SER A 288 -22.26 9.82 11.57
C SER A 288 -20.83 10.03 12.05
N ASP A 289 -20.59 9.87 13.35
CA ASP A 289 -19.29 10.07 13.97
C ASP A 289 -18.26 9.02 13.52
N ILE A 290 -18.66 7.76 13.34
CA ILE A 290 -17.76 6.68 12.89
C ILE A 290 -17.49 6.78 11.37
N CYS A 291 -18.53 6.99 10.56
CA CYS A 291 -18.39 7.06 9.11
C CYS A 291 -17.83 8.41 8.65
N LYS A 292 -17.83 9.43 9.52
CA LYS A 292 -17.46 10.84 9.23
C LYS A 292 -18.32 11.45 8.13
N ILE A 293 -19.63 11.18 8.16
CA ILE A 293 -20.61 11.59 7.14
C ILE A 293 -21.77 12.28 7.83
N SER A 294 -22.33 13.33 7.23
CA SER A 294 -23.39 14.10 7.88
C SER A 294 -24.68 13.29 8.00
N GLU A 295 -25.38 13.45 9.13
CA GLU A 295 -26.65 12.76 9.40
C GLU A 295 -27.69 12.94 8.30
N VAL A 296 -27.74 14.13 7.70
CA VAL A 296 -28.66 14.44 6.59
C VAL A 296 -28.37 13.56 5.37
N THR A 297 -27.09 13.32 5.06
CA THR A 297 -26.73 12.45 3.92
C THR A 297 -27.00 10.98 4.21
N ILE A 298 -26.80 10.52 5.46
CA ILE A 298 -27.16 9.17 5.89
C ILE A 298 -28.67 8.96 5.71
N ASN A 299 -29.48 9.91 6.18
CA ASN A 299 -30.94 9.87 6.07
C ASN A 299 -31.42 9.93 4.60
N LYS A 300 -30.74 10.73 3.76
CA LYS A 300 -31.05 10.78 2.33
C LYS A 300 -30.74 9.44 1.64
N CYS A 301 -29.63 8.78 1.99
CA CYS A 301 -29.31 7.45 1.48
C CYS A 301 -30.33 6.42 1.94
N SER A 302 -30.70 6.42 3.23
CA SER A 302 -31.61 5.41 3.78
C SER A 302 -33.02 5.54 3.24
N LYS A 303 -33.55 6.76 3.10
CA LYS A 303 -34.88 6.98 2.50
C LYS A 303 -34.97 6.45 1.07
N ARG A 304 -33.91 6.63 0.27
CA ARG A 304 -33.85 6.05 -1.09
C ARG A 304 -33.84 4.51 -1.09
N LEU A 305 -33.28 3.89 -0.06
CA LEU A 305 -33.38 2.43 0.12
C LEU A 305 -34.79 2.03 0.57
N GLU A 306 -35.41 2.82 1.45
CA GLU A 306 -36.77 2.60 1.94
C GLU A 306 -37.82 2.66 0.81
N GLU A 307 -37.66 3.58 -0.15
CA GLU A 307 -38.51 3.69 -1.34
C GLU A 307 -38.50 2.41 -2.20
N ASN A 308 -37.45 1.59 -2.10
CA ASN A 308 -37.27 0.36 -2.88
C ASN A 308 -37.31 -0.89 -1.98
N LEU A 309 -38.13 -0.86 -0.91
CA LEU A 309 -38.20 -1.90 0.11
C LEU A 309 -38.42 -3.31 -0.45
N GLU A 310 -39.19 -3.42 -1.54
CA GLU A 310 -39.57 -4.68 -2.17
C GLU A 310 -38.38 -5.56 -2.54
N LEU A 311 -37.25 -4.94 -2.90
CA LEU A 311 -36.01 -5.64 -3.27
C LEU A 311 -35.30 -6.28 -2.07
N PHE A 312 -35.55 -5.77 -0.86
CA PHE A 312 -34.82 -6.15 0.35
C PHE A 312 -35.64 -7.03 1.31
N ASN A 313 -36.94 -7.24 1.02
CA ASN A 313 -37.86 -8.01 1.86
C ASN A 313 -37.33 -9.41 2.23
N LYS A 314 -36.66 -10.11 1.30
CA LYS A 314 -36.07 -11.43 1.57
C LYS A 314 -34.99 -11.40 2.65
N ILE A 315 -34.23 -10.31 2.76
CA ILE A 315 -33.12 -10.17 3.72
C ILE A 315 -33.65 -9.71 5.08
N ILE A 316 -34.65 -8.82 5.07
CA ILE A 316 -35.27 -8.25 6.27
C ILE A 316 -36.12 -9.32 7.00
N HIS A 317 -36.86 -10.16 6.26
CA HIS A 317 -37.75 -11.17 6.84
C HIS A 317 -37.09 -12.51 7.16
N ASN A 318 -35.92 -12.85 6.61
CA ASN A 318 -35.17 -14.07 6.95
C ASN A 318 -34.37 -13.93 8.27
N SER A 319 -35.00 -13.37 9.30
CA SER A 319 -34.47 -13.31 10.67
C SER A 319 -35.36 -14.07 11.66
N GLU A 320 -35.90 -15.21 11.20
CA GLU A 320 -36.38 -16.32 12.03
C GLU A 320 -35.52 -17.56 11.75
#